data_AF-A0A9P8J252-F1
#
_entry.id   AF-A0A9P8J252-F1
#
_cell.length_a   1.000
_cell.length_b   1.000
_cell.length_c   1.000
_cell.angle_alpha   90.00
_cell.angle_beta   90.00
_cell.angle_gamma   90.00
#
_symmetry.space_group_name_H-M   'P 1'
#
loop_
_entity.id
_entity.type
_entity.pdbx_description
1 polymer ?
#
loop_
_entity_poly.entity_id
_entity_poly.type
_entity_poly.pdbx_seq_one_letter_code
_entity_poly.pdbx_strand_id
1 'polypeptide(L)'
;LKSELVTPVTPGSALISVYWHKELNQIITGSANGETHVLYNPDISQGGAKTVMLKAPKRRHIDDDPNLTMDLSHGIGGDAVILPGGSAPSAASFASRHPTIGLTASGKSRDPRRPHIPNTTPFAKSNADEAYIREHIPLSGMREEDPREALLKYADKAKNDPMFTNAWATTQPKTIYAELSDEEEDGPDKKRVRR
;
A
#
# COMPACT_ATOMS: atom_id res chain seq x y z
N LEU A 1 -18.27 37.02 -43.09
CA LEU A 1 -18.94 35.93 -42.35
C LEU A 1 -19.79 36.56 -41.26
N LYS A 2 -21.12 36.59 -41.42
CA LYS A 2 -22.05 36.96 -40.35
C LYS A 2 -22.59 35.67 -39.76
N SER A 3 -22.61 35.54 -38.45
CA SER A 3 -23.22 34.38 -37.78
C SER A 3 -24.74 34.44 -37.96
N GLU A 4 -25.33 33.33 -38.37
CA GLU A 4 -26.79 33.22 -38.54
C GLU A 4 -27.52 33.13 -37.19
N LEU A 5 -26.86 32.60 -36.16
CA LEU A 5 -27.40 32.48 -34.81
C LEU A 5 -26.35 32.89 -33.78
N VAL A 6 -26.75 33.74 -32.83
CA VAL A 6 -25.92 34.15 -31.69
C VAL A 6 -26.73 33.89 -30.42
N THR A 7 -26.36 32.85 -29.68
CA THR A 7 -26.95 32.53 -28.38
C THR A 7 -26.05 33.05 -27.27
N PRO A 8 -26.54 33.93 -26.38
CA PRO A 8 -25.75 34.36 -25.23
C PRO A 8 -25.60 33.18 -24.26
N VAL A 9 -24.35 32.82 -23.94
CA VAL A 9 -24.06 31.74 -22.97
C VAL A 9 -24.24 32.25 -21.55
N THR A 10 -23.69 33.43 -21.24
CA THR A 10 -23.85 34.09 -19.95
C THR A 10 -24.46 35.47 -20.17
N PRO A 11 -25.77 35.65 -19.94
CA PRO A 11 -26.43 36.94 -20.11
C PRO A 11 -25.78 38.02 -19.23
N GLY A 12 -25.42 39.16 -19.82
CA GLY A 12 -24.89 40.31 -19.09
C GLY A 12 -23.42 40.21 -18.66
N SER A 13 -22.70 39.16 -19.04
CA SER A 13 -21.26 39.03 -18.78
C SER A 13 -20.48 38.67 -20.04
N ALA A 14 -19.27 39.22 -20.17
CA ALA A 14 -18.39 38.89 -21.28
C ALA A 14 -17.77 37.49 -21.11
N LEU A 15 -17.62 36.77 -22.21
CA LEU A 15 -16.87 35.51 -22.25
C LEU A 15 -15.37 35.82 -22.32
N ILE A 16 -14.59 35.28 -21.40
CA ILE A 16 -13.13 35.48 -21.33
C ILE A 16 -12.40 34.34 -22.05
N SER A 17 -12.80 33.10 -21.78
CA SER A 17 -12.10 31.93 -22.30
C SER A 17 -13.09 30.92 -22.86
N VAL A 18 -12.70 30.28 -23.97
CA VAL A 18 -13.47 29.22 -24.63
C VAL A 18 -12.52 28.08 -24.95
N TYR A 19 -12.90 26.86 -24.59
CA TYR A 19 -12.15 25.65 -24.87
C TYR A 19 -13.09 24.55 -25.38
N TRP A 20 -12.77 23.94 -26.51
CA TRP A 20 -13.52 22.80 -27.05
C TRP A 20 -12.72 21.51 -26.89
N HIS A 21 -13.30 20.55 -26.16
CA HIS A 21 -12.70 19.24 -25.99
C HIS A 21 -13.16 18.29 -27.10
N LYS A 22 -12.20 17.79 -27.91
CA LYS A 22 -12.49 16.98 -29.11
C LYS A 22 -13.17 15.64 -28.80
N GLU A 23 -12.68 14.90 -27.81
CA GLU A 23 -13.19 13.55 -27.52
C GLU A 23 -14.58 13.56 -26.88
N LEU A 24 -14.78 14.41 -25.85
CA LEU A 24 -16.09 14.60 -25.22
C LEU A 24 -17.10 15.32 -26.13
N ASN A 25 -16.62 16.07 -27.11
CA ASN A 25 -17.39 17.00 -27.93
C ASN A 25 -18.20 17.98 -27.06
N GLN A 26 -17.51 18.67 -26.15
CA GLN A 26 -18.09 19.63 -25.19
C GLN A 26 -17.30 20.95 -25.23
N ILE A 27 -18.01 22.07 -25.20
CA ILE A 27 -17.41 23.41 -25.17
C ILE A 27 -17.51 23.95 -23.75
N ILE A 28 -16.37 24.29 -23.17
CA ILE A 28 -16.24 24.91 -21.85
C ILE A 28 -16.01 26.40 -22.06
N THR A 29 -16.81 27.22 -21.38
CA THR A 29 -16.73 28.68 -21.46
C THR A 29 -16.56 29.27 -20.07
N GLY A 30 -15.56 30.14 -19.91
CA GLY A 30 -15.35 30.93 -18.70
C GLY A 30 -15.79 32.37 -18.91
N SER A 31 -16.66 32.85 -18.02
CA SER A 31 -17.27 34.18 -18.07
C SER A 31 -16.60 35.13 -17.07
N ALA A 32 -16.72 36.45 -17.30
CA ALA A 32 -16.06 37.46 -16.48
C ALA A 32 -16.63 37.58 -15.05
N ASN A 33 -17.85 37.09 -14.82
CA ASN A 33 -18.44 36.94 -13.49
C ASN A 33 -17.89 35.75 -12.69
N GLY A 34 -16.98 34.95 -13.26
CA GLY A 34 -16.44 33.74 -12.64
C GLY A 34 -17.30 32.49 -12.86
N GLU A 35 -18.42 32.60 -13.58
CA GLU A 35 -19.20 31.42 -13.95
C GLU A 35 -18.49 30.61 -15.03
N THR A 36 -18.64 29.30 -14.94
CA THR A 36 -18.18 28.35 -15.96
C THR A 36 -19.39 27.58 -16.48
N HIS A 37 -19.62 27.67 -17.78
CA HIS A 37 -20.70 26.96 -18.47
C HIS A 37 -20.10 25.88 -19.36
N VAL A 38 -20.75 24.71 -19.41
CA VAL A 38 -20.35 23.60 -20.28
C VAL A 38 -21.50 23.29 -21.23
N LEU A 39 -21.28 23.59 -22.51
CA LEU A 39 -22.22 23.32 -23.59
C LEU A 39 -21.96 21.91 -24.13
N TYR A 40 -23.01 21.11 -24.20
CA TYR A 40 -22.95 19.75 -24.74
C TYR A 40 -24.17 19.48 -25.64
N ASN A 41 -23.99 18.60 -26.62
CA ASN A 41 -25.09 18.08 -27.41
C ASN A 41 -25.54 16.72 -26.82
N PRO A 42 -26.83 16.53 -26.45
CA PRO A 42 -27.33 15.29 -25.88
C PRO A 42 -27.07 14.04 -26.73
N ASP A 43 -27.00 14.16 -28.06
CA ASP A 43 -26.85 13.01 -28.95
C ASP A 43 -25.38 12.70 -29.24
N ILE A 44 -24.60 13.72 -29.59
CA ILE A 44 -23.23 13.56 -30.10
C ILE A 44 -22.19 13.58 -28.97
N SER A 45 -22.44 14.34 -27.90
CA SER A 45 -21.48 14.43 -26.80
C SER A 45 -21.44 13.15 -25.98
N GLN A 46 -20.26 12.82 -25.46
CA GLN A 46 -20.01 11.64 -24.63
C GLN A 46 -19.40 12.05 -23.29
N GLY A 47 -19.75 11.34 -22.21
CA GLY A 47 -19.19 11.55 -20.88
C GLY A 47 -19.35 12.97 -20.31
N GLY A 48 -18.42 13.39 -19.45
CA GLY A 48 -18.35 14.76 -18.91
C GLY A 48 -19.67 15.26 -18.31
N ALA A 49 -20.09 16.47 -18.73
CA ALA A 49 -21.32 17.12 -18.28
C ALA A 49 -22.60 16.29 -18.55
N LYS A 50 -22.64 15.54 -19.65
CA LYS A 50 -23.78 14.66 -19.99
C LYS A 50 -24.01 13.61 -18.91
N THR A 51 -22.95 13.07 -18.30
CA THR A 51 -23.06 12.07 -17.22
C THR A 51 -23.71 12.65 -15.97
N VAL A 52 -23.46 13.93 -15.66
CA VAL A 52 -24.06 14.62 -14.51
C VAL A 52 -25.55 14.87 -14.78
N MET A 53 -25.89 15.32 -15.99
CA MET A 53 -27.25 15.66 -16.38
C MET A 53 -28.15 14.44 -16.60
N LEU A 54 -27.60 13.32 -17.11
CA LEU A 54 -28.34 12.06 -17.28
C LEU A 54 -28.59 11.33 -15.96
N LYS A 55 -27.80 11.63 -14.93
CA LYS A 55 -27.92 10.94 -13.65
C LYS A 55 -28.99 11.63 -12.82
N ALA A 56 -30.12 10.93 -12.64
CA ALA A 56 -31.18 11.41 -11.78
C ALA A 56 -30.62 11.72 -10.37
N PRO A 57 -31.03 12.84 -9.74
CA PRO A 57 -30.65 13.15 -8.37
C PRO A 57 -30.96 11.95 -7.48
N LYS A 58 -29.99 11.54 -6.66
CA LYS A 58 -30.21 10.42 -5.73
C LYS A 58 -31.36 10.81 -4.81
N ARG A 59 -32.41 9.98 -4.76
CA ARG A 59 -33.51 10.17 -3.81
C ARG A 59 -32.90 10.13 -2.41
N ARG A 60 -32.97 11.26 -1.70
CA ARG A 60 -32.45 11.41 -0.34
C ARG A 60 -33.30 10.54 0.58
N HIS A 61 -32.66 9.84 1.51
CA HIS A 61 -33.38 9.17 2.59
C HIS A 61 -33.86 10.23 3.58
N ILE A 62 -34.93 9.95 4.34
CA ILE A 62 -35.44 10.90 5.34
C ILE A 62 -34.38 11.23 6.41
N ASP A 63 -33.46 10.29 6.66
CA ASP A 63 -32.36 10.48 7.61
C ASP A 63 -31.20 11.31 7.06
N ASP A 64 -31.18 11.61 5.75
CA ASP A 64 -30.15 12.43 5.10
C ASP A 64 -30.49 13.93 5.12
N ASP A 65 -31.61 14.34 5.75
CA ASP A 65 -32.06 15.73 5.80
C ASP A 65 -31.45 16.50 6.99
N PRO A 66 -30.46 17.40 6.75
CA PRO A 66 -29.73 18.10 7.82
C PRO A 66 -30.59 19.10 8.61
N ASN A 67 -31.82 19.36 8.15
CA ASN A 67 -32.78 20.19 8.88
C ASN A 67 -33.61 19.39 9.90
N LEU A 68 -33.68 18.06 9.77
CA LEU A 68 -34.53 17.19 10.59
C LEU A 68 -33.72 16.17 11.40
N THR A 69 -32.63 15.66 10.85
CA THR A 69 -31.69 14.77 11.54
C THR A 69 -30.42 15.53 11.89
N MET A 70 -29.83 15.18 13.05
CA MET A 70 -28.65 15.81 13.64
C MET A 70 -27.59 16.14 12.57
N ASP A 71 -27.11 17.38 12.57
CA ASP A 71 -26.02 17.83 11.69
C ASP A 71 -24.74 17.02 11.97
N LEU A 72 -24.52 15.98 11.16
CA LEU A 72 -23.33 15.14 11.21
C LEU A 72 -22.10 15.79 10.57
N SER A 73 -22.16 17.06 10.14
CA SER A 73 -21.01 17.73 9.50
C SER A 73 -19.78 17.82 10.40
N HIS A 74 -19.96 17.71 11.72
CA HIS A 74 -18.88 17.78 12.71
C HIS A 74 -18.83 16.60 13.71
N GLY A 75 -19.63 15.55 13.53
CA GLY A 75 -19.85 14.55 14.58
C GLY A 75 -19.82 13.11 14.11
N ILE A 76 -18.84 12.36 14.64
CA ILE A 76 -18.70 10.89 14.59
C ILE A 76 -18.15 10.38 13.25
N GLY A 77 -16.86 10.06 13.29
CA GLY A 77 -16.13 9.46 12.19
C GLY A 77 -16.87 8.26 11.60
N GLY A 78 -16.88 8.21 10.27
CA GLY A 78 -17.14 6.99 9.52
C GLY A 78 -16.03 5.99 9.74
N ASP A 79 -15.88 5.52 10.98
CA ASP A 79 -15.17 4.29 11.29
C ASP A 79 -16.03 3.16 10.72
N ALA A 80 -15.86 2.94 9.41
CA ALA A 80 -16.37 1.76 8.77
C ALA A 80 -15.74 0.58 9.50
N VAL A 81 -16.54 -0.13 10.29
CA VAL A 81 -16.16 -1.40 10.90
C VAL A 81 -15.58 -2.28 9.79
N ILE A 82 -14.24 -2.42 9.78
CA ILE A 82 -13.53 -3.22 8.80
C ILE A 82 -13.77 -4.69 9.16
N LEU A 83 -14.87 -5.25 8.65
CA LEU A 83 -15.09 -6.69 8.68
C LEU A 83 -14.15 -7.34 7.66
N PRO A 84 -13.42 -8.42 7.99
CA PRO A 84 -12.65 -9.17 7.02
C PRO A 84 -13.62 -9.70 5.93
N GLY A 85 -13.59 -9.11 4.74
CA GLY A 85 -14.50 -9.42 3.62
C GLY A 85 -15.57 -8.37 3.30
N GLY A 86 -15.67 -7.28 4.05
CA GLY A 86 -16.60 -6.17 3.77
C GLY A 86 -16.07 -5.18 2.74
N SER A 87 -16.98 -4.60 1.95
CA SER A 87 -16.67 -3.63 0.89
C SER A 87 -15.77 -2.49 1.39
N ALA A 88 -14.65 -2.30 0.70
CA ALA A 88 -13.66 -1.26 0.97
C ALA A 88 -14.31 0.13 1.10
N PRO A 89 -13.79 1.02 1.97
CA PRO A 89 -14.30 2.38 2.09
C PRO A 89 -14.20 3.08 0.74
N SER A 90 -15.33 3.63 0.31
CA SER A 90 -15.50 4.34 -0.95
C SER A 90 -14.35 5.33 -1.17
N ALA A 91 -13.72 5.29 -2.35
CA ALA A 91 -12.69 6.22 -2.83
C ALA A 91 -13.18 7.68 -3.02
N ALA A 92 -14.31 8.04 -2.42
CA ALA A 92 -14.95 9.35 -2.53
C ALA A 92 -14.52 10.33 -1.43
N SER A 93 -13.90 9.89 -0.35
CA SER A 93 -13.48 10.79 0.72
C SER A 93 -12.21 11.58 0.35
N PHE A 94 -12.13 12.85 0.76
CA PHE A 94 -10.97 13.71 0.51
C PHE A 94 -9.67 13.06 1.01
N ALA A 95 -9.73 12.39 2.17
CA ALA A 95 -8.62 11.64 2.75
C ALA A 95 -8.17 10.43 1.90
N SER A 96 -9.07 9.77 1.15
CA SER A 96 -8.68 8.67 0.25
C SER A 96 -8.00 9.16 -1.03
N ARG A 97 -8.28 10.41 -1.44
CA ARG A 97 -7.70 11.03 -2.65
C ARG A 97 -6.38 11.74 -2.36
N HIS A 98 -6.21 12.24 -1.13
CA HIS A 98 -5.00 12.91 -0.70
C HIS A 98 -4.34 12.10 0.40
N PRO A 99 -3.65 11.00 0.06
CA PRO A 99 -3.05 10.13 1.05
C PRO A 99 -2.04 10.91 1.90
N THR A 100 -1.46 12.02 1.46
CA THR A 100 -0.47 12.80 2.25
C THR A 100 -1.08 13.79 3.23
N ILE A 101 -2.35 14.14 3.11
CA ILE A 101 -3.00 15.21 3.89
C ILE A 101 -4.12 14.63 4.76
N GLY A 102 -4.15 15.02 6.04
CA GLY A 102 -5.20 14.62 6.98
C GLY A 102 -4.68 13.76 8.14
N LEU A 103 -5.54 12.89 8.66
CA LEU A 103 -5.26 12.01 9.79
C LEU A 103 -4.83 10.62 9.31
N THR A 104 -3.89 9.99 10.03
CA THR A 104 -3.59 8.56 9.85
C THR A 104 -4.76 7.71 10.32
N ALA A 105 -4.77 6.42 9.96
CA ALA A 105 -5.71 5.44 10.50
C ALA A 105 -5.71 5.37 12.04
N SER A 106 -4.65 5.81 12.71
CA SER A 106 -4.58 5.89 14.17
C SER A 106 -5.04 7.24 14.75
N GLY A 107 -5.62 8.13 13.93
CA GLY A 107 -6.05 9.47 14.35
C GLY A 107 -4.93 10.49 14.59
N LYS A 108 -3.70 10.23 14.13
CA LYS A 108 -2.57 11.18 14.27
C LYS A 108 -2.46 12.06 13.03
N SER A 109 -2.07 13.32 13.16
CA SER A 109 -1.90 14.22 12.01
C SER A 109 -0.75 13.78 11.11
N ARG A 110 -0.98 13.84 9.79
CA ARG A 110 0.04 13.66 8.74
C ARG A 110 0.69 15.02 8.48
N ASP A 111 1.51 15.45 9.43
CA ASP A 111 2.31 16.68 9.32
C ASP A 111 3.45 16.47 8.31
N PRO A 112 3.62 17.33 7.29
CA PRO A 112 4.72 17.28 6.34
C PRO A 112 6.11 17.37 6.97
N ARG A 113 6.23 17.88 8.21
CA ARG A 113 7.49 17.95 8.96
C ARG A 113 7.83 16.64 9.68
N ARG A 114 6.92 15.68 9.73
CA ARG A 114 7.19 14.37 10.33
C ARG A 114 7.83 13.44 9.30
N PRO A 115 8.84 12.65 9.69
CA PRO A 115 9.45 11.68 8.79
C PRO A 115 8.41 10.67 8.29
N HIS A 116 8.42 10.42 6.98
CA HIS A 116 7.48 9.51 6.34
C HIS A 116 7.77 8.06 6.76
N ILE A 117 6.84 7.47 7.50
CA ILE A 117 6.86 6.05 7.84
C ILE A 117 6.09 5.28 6.76
N PRO A 118 6.71 4.26 6.12
CA PRO A 118 6.02 3.45 5.12
C PRO A 118 4.80 2.76 5.72
N ASN A 119 3.66 2.83 5.02
CA ASN A 119 2.44 2.16 5.44
C ASN A 119 2.66 0.64 5.46
N THR A 120 2.41 0.01 6.61
CA THR A 120 2.49 -1.45 6.77
C THR A 120 1.27 -2.07 6.09
N THR A 121 1.45 -2.79 4.99
CA THR A 121 0.33 -3.52 4.36
C THR A 121 0.15 -4.89 5.01
N PRO A 122 -1.04 -5.52 4.88
CA PRO A 122 -1.31 -6.84 5.48
C PRO A 122 -0.34 -7.96 5.05
N PHE A 123 0.35 -7.76 3.91
CA PHE A 123 1.36 -8.68 3.38
C PHE A 123 2.79 -8.13 3.49
N ALA A 124 2.95 -6.81 3.61
CA ALA A 124 4.24 -6.18 3.83
C ALA A 124 4.50 -6.06 5.33
N LYS A 125 5.10 -7.12 5.88
CA LYS A 125 5.99 -6.93 7.01
C LYS A 125 7.00 -5.87 6.57
N SER A 126 7.17 -4.81 7.35
CA SER A 126 8.14 -3.73 7.14
C SER A 126 9.60 -4.19 7.25
N ASN A 127 9.86 -5.43 6.87
CA ASN A 127 11.17 -6.03 6.89
C ASN A 127 11.84 -5.68 5.57
N ALA A 128 13.12 -5.32 5.66
CA ALA A 128 13.93 -5.15 4.47
C ALA A 128 14.00 -6.47 3.69
N ASP A 129 14.29 -6.37 2.40
CA ASP A 129 14.45 -7.52 1.52
C ASP A 129 15.48 -8.50 2.09
N GLU A 130 15.30 -9.80 1.81
CA GLU A 130 16.19 -10.85 2.32
C GLU A 130 17.66 -10.60 1.95
N ALA A 131 17.91 -10.08 0.75
CA ALA A 131 19.25 -9.66 0.30
C ALA A 131 19.82 -8.53 1.17
N TYR A 132 19.02 -7.51 1.48
CA TYR A 132 19.43 -6.39 2.33
C TYR A 132 19.73 -6.85 3.76
N ILE A 133 18.93 -7.78 4.30
CA ILE A 133 19.16 -8.36 5.63
C ILE A 133 20.46 -9.18 5.65
N ARG A 134 20.73 -9.96 4.61
CA ARG A 134 21.97 -10.75 4.48
C ARG A 134 23.21 -9.87 4.38
N GLU A 135 23.12 -8.75 3.66
CA GLU A 135 24.26 -7.85 3.42
C GLU A 135 24.53 -6.89 4.58
N HIS A 136 23.49 -6.37 5.24
CA HIS A 136 23.64 -5.28 6.20
C HIS A 136 23.48 -5.68 7.67
N ILE A 137 22.88 -6.84 7.98
CA ILE A 137 22.75 -7.31 9.36
C ILE A 137 23.82 -8.40 9.60
N PRO A 138 24.84 -8.12 10.41
CA PRO A 138 25.85 -9.12 10.73
C PRO A 138 25.18 -10.30 11.45
N LEU A 139 25.65 -11.52 11.16
CA LEU A 139 25.17 -12.76 11.75
C LEU A 139 23.73 -13.18 11.39
N SER A 140 23.09 -12.54 10.41
CA SER A 140 21.70 -12.87 10.02
C SER A 140 21.53 -14.29 9.48
N GLY A 141 22.50 -14.80 8.71
CA GLY A 141 22.49 -16.16 8.16
C GLY A 141 22.75 -17.28 9.18
N MET A 142 23.30 -16.97 10.35
CA MET A 142 23.62 -17.97 11.38
C MET A 142 22.39 -18.48 12.12
N ARG A 143 21.23 -17.83 11.92
CA ARG A 143 19.97 -18.21 12.55
C ARG A 143 19.26 -19.36 11.85
N GLU A 144 19.65 -19.63 10.59
CA GLU A 144 19.04 -20.66 9.75
C GLU A 144 19.87 -21.96 9.74
N GLU A 145 21.14 -21.91 10.13
CA GLU A 145 21.97 -23.10 10.21
C GLU A 145 21.81 -23.79 11.57
N ASP A 146 21.52 -25.10 11.54
CA ASP A 146 21.52 -25.90 12.75
C ASP A 146 22.93 -25.92 13.36
N PRO A 147 23.09 -25.66 14.67
CA PRO A 147 24.41 -25.54 15.30
C PRO A 147 25.23 -26.84 15.19
N ARG A 148 24.56 -28.00 15.17
CA ARG A 148 25.20 -29.30 14.94
C ARG A 148 25.82 -29.40 13.55
N GLU A 149 25.09 -29.01 12.52
CA GLU A 149 25.57 -29.08 11.13
C GLU A 149 26.71 -28.09 10.91
N ALA A 150 26.59 -26.88 11.47
CA ALA A 150 27.66 -25.89 11.45
C ALA A 150 28.96 -26.43 12.05
N LEU A 151 28.92 -27.13 13.19
CA LEU A 151 30.11 -27.76 13.78
C LEU A 151 30.62 -28.94 12.93
N LEU A 152 29.72 -29.75 12.37
CA LEU A 152 30.08 -30.92 11.57
C LEU A 152 30.78 -30.52 10.25
N LYS A 153 30.40 -29.39 9.63
CA LYS A 153 31.10 -28.82 8.46
C LYS A 153 32.60 -28.58 8.69
N TYR A 154 33.01 -28.32 9.95
CA TYR A 154 34.41 -28.12 10.30
C TYR A 154 35.11 -29.38 10.79
N ALA A 155 34.41 -30.51 10.98
CA ALA A 155 35.00 -31.75 11.47
C ALA A 155 36.07 -32.29 10.51
N ASP A 156 35.80 -32.27 9.21
CA ASP A 156 36.76 -32.73 8.19
C ASP A 156 37.95 -31.77 8.06
N LYS A 157 37.70 -30.47 8.18
CA LYS A 157 38.77 -29.44 8.18
C LYS A 157 39.69 -29.61 9.38
N ALA A 158 39.13 -29.87 10.57
CA ALA A 158 39.90 -30.07 11.80
C ALA A 158 40.74 -31.37 11.78
N LYS A 159 40.27 -32.42 11.09
CA LYS A 159 41.03 -33.66 10.89
C LYS A 159 42.19 -33.49 9.91
N ASN A 160 41.96 -32.78 8.81
CA ASN A 160 42.92 -32.66 7.73
C ASN A 160 43.97 -31.56 7.95
N ASP A 161 43.58 -30.42 8.52
CA ASP A 161 44.47 -29.29 8.79
C ASP A 161 44.16 -28.64 10.16
N PRO A 162 44.64 -29.24 11.26
CA PRO A 162 44.40 -28.75 12.62
C PRO A 162 45.18 -27.45 12.90
N MET A 163 44.56 -26.29 12.65
CA MET A 163 45.18 -24.97 12.87
C MET A 163 45.67 -24.74 14.32
N PHE A 164 44.93 -25.24 15.33
CA PHE A 164 45.25 -24.99 16.74
C PHE A 164 45.85 -26.20 17.48
N THR A 165 45.61 -27.43 17.02
CA THR A 165 46.02 -28.65 17.74
C THR A 165 47.23 -29.36 17.14
N ASN A 166 47.85 -28.82 16.09
CA ASN A 166 48.97 -29.45 15.39
C ASN A 166 50.15 -29.83 16.31
N ALA A 167 50.49 -28.96 17.27
CA ALA A 167 51.58 -29.21 18.21
C ALA A 167 51.37 -30.45 19.10
N TRP A 168 50.12 -30.88 19.26
CA TRP A 168 49.75 -32.04 20.08
C TRP A 168 49.37 -33.28 19.25
N ALA A 169 49.54 -33.24 17.93
CA ALA A 169 49.24 -34.39 17.06
C ALA A 169 49.96 -35.68 17.50
N THR A 170 51.17 -35.57 18.05
CA THR A 170 51.97 -36.70 18.54
C THR A 170 51.78 -37.01 20.02
N THR A 171 51.41 -36.00 20.82
CA THR A 171 51.41 -36.10 22.29
C THR A 171 50.02 -36.22 22.89
N GLN A 172 48.95 -36.03 22.10
CA GLN A 172 47.58 -36.12 22.58
C GLN A 172 47.23 -37.56 22.98
N PRO A 173 46.85 -37.81 24.25
CA PRO A 173 46.44 -39.14 24.69
C PRO A 173 45.14 -39.54 23.99
N LYS A 174 45.05 -40.81 23.57
CA LYS A 174 43.81 -41.37 23.02
C LYS A 174 42.77 -41.45 24.13
N THR A 175 41.63 -40.80 23.92
CA THR A 175 40.51 -40.82 24.85
C THR A 175 39.88 -42.22 24.85
N ILE A 176 39.82 -42.86 26.02
CA ILE A 176 39.18 -44.15 26.19
C ILE A 176 37.75 -43.86 26.64
N TYR A 177 36.82 -43.85 25.70
CA TYR A 177 35.39 -43.79 25.99
C TYR A 177 34.82 -45.21 26.08
N ALA A 178 33.75 -45.38 26.83
CA ALA A 178 32.97 -46.62 26.76
C ALA A 178 32.43 -46.78 25.34
N GLU A 179 32.49 -47.98 24.76
CA GLU A 179 31.81 -48.28 23.50
C GLU A 179 30.32 -48.07 23.75
N LEU A 180 29.78 -46.97 23.21
CA LEU A 180 28.36 -46.69 23.29
C LEU A 180 27.66 -47.79 22.48
N SER A 181 26.91 -48.66 23.15
CA SER A 181 26.05 -49.65 22.51
C SER A 181 24.84 -48.93 21.90
N ASP A 182 25.06 -48.14 20.86
CA ASP A 182 23.98 -47.56 20.06
C ASP A 182 24.32 -47.72 18.59
N GLU A 183 23.76 -48.79 18.02
CA GLU A 183 23.44 -48.94 16.60
C GLU A 183 22.27 -47.99 16.26
N GLU A 184 22.44 -46.69 16.52
CA GLU A 184 21.47 -45.65 16.20
C GLU A 184 22.17 -44.54 15.39
N GLU A 185 22.48 -44.91 14.15
CA GLU A 185 23.03 -44.03 13.10
C GLU A 185 21.96 -43.08 12.50
N ASP A 186 20.73 -43.07 13.00
CA ASP A 186 19.68 -42.14 12.54
C ASP A 186 19.29 -41.16 13.64
N GLY A 187 19.96 -40.00 13.64
CA GLY A 187 19.43 -38.82 14.32
C GLY A 187 18.04 -38.45 13.78
N PRO A 188 17.23 -37.68 14.52
CA PRO A 188 15.85 -37.40 14.16
C PRO A 188 15.74 -36.80 12.74
N ASP A 189 14.94 -37.44 11.90
CA ASP A 189 14.74 -37.10 10.49
C ASP A 189 14.53 -35.61 10.24
N LYS A 190 15.29 -35.06 9.28
CA LYS A 190 15.12 -33.67 8.79
C LYS A 190 13.67 -33.48 8.32
N LYS A 191 12.89 -32.70 9.08
CA LYS A 191 11.49 -32.40 8.77
C LYS A 191 11.38 -31.69 7.42
N ARG A 192 10.91 -32.42 6.40
CA ARG A 192 10.73 -31.90 5.03
C ARG A 192 9.70 -30.77 5.05
N VAL A 193 10.10 -29.59 4.58
CA VAL A 193 9.21 -28.42 4.40
C VAL A 193 8.19 -28.77 3.32
N ARG A 194 6.89 -28.77 3.67
CA ARG A 194 5.80 -28.95 2.70
C ARG A 194 5.63 -27.64 1.91
N ARG A 195 5.65 -27.77 0.58
CA ARG A 195 5.43 -26.68 -0.37
C ARG A 195 3.94 -26.40 -0.54
#